data_AF-A0A956U4Q0-F1
#
_entry.id   AF-A0A956U4Q0-F1
#
_cell.length_a   1.000
_cell.length_b   1.000
_cell.length_c   1.000
_cell.angle_alpha   90.00
_cell.angle_beta   90.00
_cell.angle_gamma   90.00
#
_symmetry.space_group_name_H-M   'P 1'
#
loop_
_entity.id
_entity.type
_entity.pdbx_description
1 polymer ?
#
loop_
_entity_poly.entity_id
_entity_poly.type
_entity_poly.pdbx_seq_one_letter_code
_entity_poly.pdbx_strand_id
1 'polypeptide(L)'
;MSKEKIKSKRKKGGSLYLLYIFLIGFLIMIFHQGAQLCLISIKAFRTKNALEAASLAAANDLSRLVINDPYWGYVALTDHAPVGAATLAGDSESLPVSGINTLLGTARHELMVAKAIGTDEALGCARADLEAARKTARDLEDHLRNILSSPLESGEDMDGNKISPLKSAAAILKKNLDVSLSIEDLSADLGYLSRPSTTNSPIPADKSLAEIDKNYENNLYYPAFVNLPLAGESFYFAGLGEQSSLVDENLFCHGDGERICSILRLKARLKETGKEEIQEARACAQPFYQVD
;
A
#
# COMPACT_ATOMS: atom_id res chain seq x y z
N MET A 1 -77.89 44.21 35.29
CA MET A 1 -76.53 43.69 35.05
C MET A 1 -76.41 42.29 35.64
N SER A 2 -76.45 41.25 34.81
CA SER A 2 -75.96 39.93 35.24
C SER A 2 -75.43 39.20 33.99
N LYS A 3 -74.11 38.94 33.99
CA LYS A 3 -73.39 38.28 32.91
C LYS A 3 -73.47 36.77 33.16
N GLU A 4 -74.17 36.04 32.28
CA GLU A 4 -74.09 34.57 32.24
C GLU A 4 -72.67 34.14 31.87
N LYS A 5 -71.99 33.50 32.84
CA LYS A 5 -70.70 32.85 32.63
C LYS A 5 -70.94 31.42 32.15
N ILE A 6 -70.81 31.21 30.83
CA ILE A 6 -70.71 29.89 30.22
C ILE A 6 -69.39 29.24 30.71
N LYS A 7 -69.47 28.33 31.68
CA LYS A 7 -68.34 27.49 32.10
C LYS A 7 -68.12 26.38 31.07
N SER A 8 -67.19 26.60 30.15
CA SER A 8 -66.67 25.56 29.27
C SER A 8 -65.89 24.52 30.09
N LYS A 9 -66.46 23.31 30.22
CA LYS A 9 -65.75 22.13 30.75
C LYS A 9 -64.72 21.68 29.70
N ARG A 10 -63.49 22.21 29.76
CA ARG A 10 -62.36 21.66 28.99
C ARG A 10 -62.09 20.22 29.43
N LYS A 11 -62.30 19.26 28.52
CA LYS A 11 -61.93 17.84 28.70
C LYS A 11 -60.40 17.72 28.83
N LYS A 12 -59.90 17.48 30.04
CA LYS A 12 -58.46 17.35 30.36
C LYS A 12 -57.75 16.14 29.72
N GLY A 13 -58.47 15.19 29.10
CA GLY A 13 -57.89 14.00 28.47
C GLY A 13 -57.24 14.24 27.10
N GLY A 14 -57.71 15.20 26.30
CA GLY A 14 -57.25 15.39 24.92
C GLY A 14 -55.78 15.80 24.77
N SER A 15 -55.23 16.49 25.78
CA SER A 15 -53.83 16.94 25.79
C SER A 15 -52.84 15.78 25.97
N LEU A 16 -53.22 14.70 26.66
CA LEU A 16 -52.34 13.59 26.96
C LEU A 16 -52.22 12.63 25.76
N TYR A 17 -53.33 12.43 25.03
CA TYR A 17 -53.33 11.66 23.79
C TYR A 17 -52.51 12.32 22.67
N LEU A 18 -52.57 13.66 22.55
CA LEU A 18 -51.75 14.39 21.59
C LEU A 18 -50.25 14.25 21.88
N LEU A 19 -49.85 14.32 23.16
CA LEU A 19 -48.47 14.09 23.57
C LEU A 19 -48.01 12.66 23.20
N TYR A 20 -48.86 11.65 23.44
CA TYR A 20 -48.53 10.25 23.16
C TYR A 20 -48.36 9.99 21.65
N ILE A 21 -49.25 10.54 20.82
CA ILE A 21 -49.14 10.45 19.35
C ILE A 21 -47.86 11.13 18.87
N PHE A 22 -47.54 12.32 19.41
CA PHE A 22 -46.32 13.03 19.06
C PHE A 22 -45.07 12.24 19.46
N LEU A 23 -45.05 11.64 20.65
CA LEU A 23 -43.93 10.84 21.13
C LEU A 23 -43.71 9.58 20.27
N ILE A 24 -44.78 8.87 19.91
CA ILE A 24 -44.70 7.73 19.00
C ILE A 24 -44.18 8.17 17.63
N GLY A 25 -44.73 9.26 17.06
CA GLY A 25 -44.28 9.78 15.77
C GLY A 25 -42.80 10.19 15.79
N PHE A 26 -42.35 10.81 16.87
CA PHE A 26 -40.95 11.19 17.07
C PHE A 26 -40.03 9.97 17.19
N LEU A 27 -40.45 8.93 17.93
CA LEU A 27 -39.72 7.66 18.02
C LEU A 27 -39.60 6.96 16.67
N ILE A 28 -40.68 6.94 15.87
CA ILE A 28 -40.66 6.39 14.51
C ILE A 28 -39.68 7.17 13.63
N MET A 29 -39.66 8.51 13.73
CA MET A 29 -38.74 9.35 12.96
C MET A 29 -37.28 9.08 13.33
N ILE A 30 -36.96 9.00 14.63
CA ILE A 30 -35.60 8.65 15.09
C ILE A 30 -35.20 7.26 14.59
N PHE A 31 -36.08 6.28 14.71
CA PHE A 31 -35.81 4.92 14.26
C PHE A 31 -35.55 4.87 12.75
N HIS A 32 -36.36 5.58 11.96
CA HIS A 32 -36.17 5.67 10.52
C HIS A 32 -34.83 6.32 10.17
N GLN A 33 -34.48 7.44 10.81
CA GLN A 33 -33.21 8.11 10.57
C GLN A 33 -32.01 7.24 10.98
N GLY A 34 -32.11 6.54 12.12
CA GLY A 34 -31.09 5.61 12.57
C GLY A 34 -30.88 4.44 11.59
N ALA A 35 -31.97 3.89 11.04
CA ALA A 35 -31.91 2.85 10.02
C ALA A 35 -31.23 3.35 8.73
N GLN A 36 -31.55 4.56 8.26
CA GLN A 36 -30.93 5.15 7.08
C GLN A 36 -29.43 5.39 7.28
N LEU A 37 -29.03 5.95 8.42
CA LEU A 37 -27.61 6.14 8.76
C LEU A 37 -26.86 4.81 8.81
N CYS A 38 -27.46 3.78 9.41
CA CYS A 38 -26.87 2.44 9.47
C CYS A 38 -26.65 1.85 8.06
N LEU A 39 -27.63 1.97 7.16
CA LEU A 39 -27.50 1.51 5.79
C LEU A 39 -26.39 2.26 5.02
N ILE A 40 -26.28 3.58 5.20
CA ILE A 40 -25.21 4.38 4.60
C ILE A 40 -23.83 3.94 5.11
N SER A 41 -23.70 3.73 6.43
CA SER A 41 -22.45 3.25 7.03
C SER A 41 -22.06 1.86 6.54
N ILE A 42 -23.03 0.93 6.40
CA ILE A 42 -22.78 -0.41 5.86
C ILE A 42 -22.30 -0.33 4.40
N LYS A 43 -22.94 0.50 3.57
CA LYS A 43 -22.51 0.71 2.18
C LYS A 43 -21.09 1.26 2.11
N ALA A 44 -20.79 2.31 2.86
CA ALA A 44 -19.45 2.91 2.89
C ALA A 44 -18.39 1.91 3.35
N PHE A 45 -18.68 1.12 4.39
CA PHE A 45 -17.77 0.08 4.90
C PHE A 45 -17.53 -1.02 3.87
N ARG A 46 -18.56 -1.51 3.18
CA ARG A 46 -18.42 -2.52 2.12
C ARG A 46 -17.55 -2.03 0.98
N THR A 47 -17.79 -0.80 0.50
CA THR A 47 -16.98 -0.18 -0.54
C THR A 47 -15.51 -0.07 -0.14
N LYS A 48 -15.25 0.38 1.10
CA LYS A 48 -13.89 0.49 1.63
C LYS A 48 -13.21 -0.89 1.68
N ASN A 49 -13.86 -1.90 2.25
CA ASN A 49 -13.29 -3.24 2.34
C ASN A 49 -13.05 -3.88 0.96
N ALA A 50 -13.94 -3.64 -0.01
CA ALA A 50 -13.77 -4.13 -1.37
C ALA A 50 -12.53 -3.51 -2.03
N LEU A 51 -12.28 -2.22 -1.79
CA LEU A 51 -11.09 -1.52 -2.28
C LEU A 51 -9.81 -1.95 -1.55
N GLU A 52 -9.89 -2.13 -0.24
CA GLU A 52 -8.78 -2.67 0.57
C GLU A 52 -8.36 -4.06 0.06
N ALA A 53 -9.32 -4.97 -0.16
CA ALA A 53 -9.07 -6.28 -0.75
C ALA A 53 -8.45 -6.17 -2.16
N ALA A 54 -8.93 -5.24 -2.99
CA ALA A 54 -8.37 -4.99 -4.31
C ALA A 54 -6.93 -4.45 -4.25
N SER A 55 -6.64 -3.56 -3.30
CA SER A 55 -5.29 -3.01 -3.09
C SER A 55 -4.32 -4.08 -2.61
N LEU A 56 -4.75 -5.01 -1.75
CA LEU A 56 -3.94 -6.15 -1.31
C LEU A 56 -3.64 -7.11 -2.46
N ALA A 57 -4.62 -7.38 -3.33
CA ALA A 57 -4.40 -8.23 -4.50
C ALA A 57 -3.37 -7.62 -5.46
N ALA A 58 -3.45 -6.32 -5.72
CA ALA A 58 -2.45 -5.64 -6.53
C ALA A 58 -1.07 -5.55 -5.84
N ALA A 59 -1.00 -5.34 -4.52
CA ALA A 59 0.27 -5.34 -3.80
C ALA A 59 0.96 -6.72 -3.82
N ASN A 60 0.17 -7.79 -3.76
CA ASN A 60 0.65 -9.18 -3.90
C ASN A 60 1.16 -9.49 -5.32
N ASP A 61 0.56 -8.87 -6.33
CA ASP A 61 1.04 -8.98 -7.71
C ASP A 61 2.36 -8.20 -7.89
N LEU A 62 2.47 -7.00 -7.31
CA LEU A 62 3.69 -6.19 -7.38
C LEU A 62 4.93 -6.88 -6.78
N SER A 63 4.78 -7.61 -5.68
CA SER A 63 5.90 -8.34 -5.06
C SER A 63 6.48 -9.44 -5.94
N ARG A 64 5.77 -9.89 -6.98
CA ARG A 64 6.20 -10.97 -7.87
C ARG A 64 6.82 -10.49 -9.17
N LEU A 65 6.72 -9.20 -9.47
CA LEU A 65 7.22 -8.63 -10.72
C LEU A 65 8.74 -8.61 -10.75
N VAL A 66 9.30 -9.10 -11.85
CA VAL A 66 10.75 -9.23 -12.05
C VAL A 66 11.19 -8.36 -13.23
N ILE A 67 12.32 -7.69 -13.08
CA ILE A 67 13.07 -7.07 -14.18
C ILE A 67 14.39 -7.81 -14.39
N ASN A 68 14.94 -7.71 -15.60
CA ASN A 68 16.28 -8.20 -15.91
C ASN A 68 17.24 -7.02 -16.06
N ASP A 69 18.07 -6.81 -15.05
CA ASP A 69 19.11 -5.79 -15.01
C ASP A 69 20.44 -6.34 -15.58
N PRO A 70 21.14 -5.61 -16.47
CA PRO A 70 22.36 -6.10 -17.10
C PRO A 70 23.55 -6.25 -16.13
N TYR A 71 23.53 -5.59 -14.97
CA TYR A 71 24.58 -5.66 -13.96
C TYR A 71 24.25 -6.68 -12.88
N TRP A 72 23.02 -6.67 -12.36
CA TRP A 72 22.59 -7.49 -11.22
C TRP A 72 21.80 -8.75 -11.61
N GLY A 73 21.43 -8.93 -12.88
CA GLY A 73 20.59 -10.03 -13.34
C GLY A 73 19.12 -9.81 -12.99
N TYR A 74 18.42 -10.86 -12.57
CA TYR A 74 17.00 -10.75 -12.24
C TYR A 74 16.78 -10.06 -10.89
N VAL A 75 15.99 -8.99 -10.88
CA VAL A 75 15.73 -8.15 -9.71
C VAL A 75 14.23 -7.95 -9.53
N ALA A 76 13.77 -8.01 -8.29
CA ALA A 76 12.39 -7.74 -7.91
C ALA A 76 12.34 -6.88 -6.64
N LEU A 77 11.13 -6.59 -6.15
CA LEU A 77 10.97 -6.00 -4.83
C LEU A 77 11.52 -6.94 -3.74
N THR A 78 11.39 -8.26 -3.94
CA THR A 78 11.69 -9.28 -2.92
C THR A 78 12.57 -10.37 -3.48
N ASP A 79 13.33 -11.04 -2.62
CA ASP A 79 14.18 -12.16 -3.03
C ASP A 79 13.34 -13.40 -3.38
N HIS A 80 13.79 -14.15 -4.38
CA HIS A 80 13.22 -15.44 -4.72
C HIS A 80 14.31 -16.48 -5.01
N ALA A 81 14.08 -17.69 -4.50
CA ALA A 81 14.93 -18.85 -4.76
C ALA A 81 15.05 -19.13 -6.27
N PRO A 82 16.15 -19.79 -6.71
CA PRO A 82 16.38 -20.16 -8.11
C PRO A 82 15.46 -21.31 -8.55
N VAL A 83 14.17 -21.06 -8.63
CA VAL A 83 13.15 -22.04 -9.03
C VAL A 83 12.33 -21.57 -10.24
N GLY A 84 12.52 -20.32 -10.66
CA GLY A 84 11.74 -19.70 -11.73
C GLY A 84 12.01 -20.30 -13.10
N ALA A 85 10.93 -20.64 -13.81
CA ALA A 85 11.02 -21.23 -15.15
C ALA A 85 11.46 -20.24 -16.25
N ALA A 86 11.30 -18.94 -16.03
CA ALA A 86 11.69 -17.89 -16.98
C ALA A 86 13.03 -17.23 -16.63
N THR A 87 13.53 -17.43 -15.41
CA THR A 87 14.81 -16.90 -14.95
C THR A 87 15.91 -17.92 -15.18
N LEU A 88 16.20 -18.25 -16.45
CA LEU A 88 17.20 -19.26 -16.81
C LEU A 88 18.55 -18.66 -17.20
N ALA A 89 19.63 -19.33 -16.82
CA ALA A 89 20.97 -19.12 -17.34
C ALA A 89 21.15 -19.79 -18.72
N GLY A 90 22.29 -19.53 -19.37
CA GLY A 90 22.60 -20.09 -20.69
C GLY A 90 22.74 -21.62 -20.73
N ASP A 91 22.94 -22.25 -19.58
CA ASP A 91 22.99 -23.70 -19.38
C ASP A 91 21.62 -24.31 -19.01
N SER A 92 20.55 -23.51 -19.00
CA SER A 92 19.19 -23.89 -18.59
C SER A 92 19.01 -24.16 -17.09
N GLU A 93 19.95 -23.76 -16.24
CA GLU A 93 19.75 -23.76 -14.78
C GLU A 93 19.02 -22.48 -14.35
N SER A 94 18.15 -22.61 -13.34
CA SER A 94 17.41 -21.48 -12.78
C SER A 94 18.34 -20.53 -12.02
N LEU A 95 18.21 -19.23 -12.26
CA LEU A 95 18.89 -18.16 -11.56
C LEU A 95 17.99 -17.60 -10.44
N PRO A 96 18.59 -17.15 -9.33
CA PRO A 96 17.85 -16.48 -8.27
C PRO A 96 17.38 -15.10 -8.72
N VAL A 97 16.31 -14.61 -8.10
CA VAL A 97 15.88 -13.22 -8.22
C VAL A 97 16.30 -12.48 -6.96
N SER A 98 17.08 -11.41 -7.11
CA SER A 98 17.54 -10.61 -5.98
C SER A 98 16.51 -9.53 -5.64
N GLY A 99 16.20 -9.38 -4.35
CA GLY A 99 15.36 -8.30 -3.86
C GLY A 99 16.10 -6.96 -3.87
N ILE A 100 15.40 -5.87 -4.16
CA ILE A 100 16.03 -4.54 -4.22
C ILE A 100 16.67 -4.12 -2.89
N ASN A 101 16.05 -4.53 -1.78
CA ASN A 101 16.59 -4.28 -0.45
C ASN A 101 17.87 -5.09 -0.19
N THR A 102 17.99 -6.31 -0.73
CA THR A 102 19.21 -7.12 -0.67
C THR A 102 20.34 -6.45 -1.45
N LEU A 103 20.08 -5.96 -2.66
CA LEU A 103 21.08 -5.24 -3.46
C LEU A 103 21.60 -4.00 -2.73
N LEU A 104 20.70 -3.19 -2.17
CA LEU A 104 21.07 -2.00 -1.41
C LEU A 104 21.78 -2.34 -0.09
N GLY A 105 21.37 -3.43 0.57
CA GLY A 105 22.03 -3.93 1.76
C GLY A 105 23.47 -4.36 1.48
N THR A 106 23.69 -5.07 0.37
CA THR A 106 25.02 -5.47 -0.11
C THR A 106 25.87 -4.26 -0.46
N ALA A 107 25.37 -3.32 -1.27
CA ALA A 107 26.11 -2.10 -1.61
C ALA A 107 26.44 -1.26 -0.36
N ARG A 108 25.52 -1.21 0.62
CA ARG A 108 25.79 -0.58 1.92
C ARG A 108 26.91 -1.30 2.66
N HIS A 109 26.88 -2.64 2.68
CA HIS A 109 27.89 -3.45 3.34
C HIS A 109 29.27 -3.29 2.70
N GLU A 110 29.36 -3.31 1.38
CA GLU A 110 30.58 -3.06 0.62
C GLU A 110 31.16 -1.67 0.95
N LEU A 111 30.31 -0.65 1.06
CA LEU A 111 30.74 0.69 1.45
C LEU A 111 31.26 0.75 2.90
N MET A 112 30.67 0.00 3.83
CA MET A 112 31.19 -0.13 5.20
C MET A 112 32.58 -0.77 5.20
N VAL A 113 32.75 -1.85 4.43
CA VAL A 113 34.04 -2.57 4.30
C VAL A 113 35.09 -1.67 3.63
N ALA A 114 34.74 -1.00 2.53
CA ALA A 114 35.62 -0.07 1.83
C ALA A 114 36.08 1.09 2.74
N LYS A 115 35.16 1.65 3.54
CA LYS A 115 35.47 2.67 4.54
C LYS A 115 36.45 2.15 5.60
N ALA A 116 36.31 0.89 6.03
CA ALA A 116 37.21 0.28 7.00
C ALA A 116 38.59 -0.03 6.41
N ILE A 117 38.69 -0.38 5.11
CA ILE A 117 39.96 -0.55 4.40
C ILE A 117 40.70 0.79 4.27
N GLY A 118 39.96 1.88 4.01
CA GLY A 118 40.49 3.24 4.02
C GLY A 118 41.31 3.64 2.78
N THR A 119 41.18 2.91 1.67
CA THR A 119 41.78 3.28 0.38
C THR A 119 40.76 3.93 -0.55
N ASP A 120 41.20 4.90 -1.36
CA ASP A 120 40.33 5.59 -2.31
C ASP A 120 39.83 4.65 -3.41
N GLU A 121 40.61 3.65 -3.79
CA GLU A 121 40.21 2.63 -4.76
C GLU A 121 39.06 1.77 -4.23
N ALA A 122 39.12 1.32 -2.97
CA ALA A 122 38.05 0.53 -2.37
C ALA A 122 36.76 1.34 -2.26
N LEU A 123 36.86 2.61 -1.85
CA LEU A 123 35.71 3.52 -1.81
C LEU A 123 35.16 3.80 -3.21
N GLY A 124 36.04 3.91 -4.21
CA GLY A 124 35.65 4.08 -5.61
C GLY A 124 34.84 2.91 -6.14
N CYS A 125 35.28 1.67 -5.90
CA CYS A 125 34.54 0.47 -6.29
C CYS A 125 33.18 0.39 -5.59
N ALA A 126 33.13 0.53 -4.26
CA ALA A 126 31.88 0.45 -3.51
C ALA A 126 30.86 1.53 -3.91
N ARG A 127 31.33 2.73 -4.29
CA ARG A 127 30.45 3.78 -4.83
C ARG A 127 29.90 3.44 -6.21
N ALA A 128 30.70 2.79 -7.07
CA ALA A 128 30.23 2.34 -8.38
C ALA A 128 29.14 1.26 -8.24
N ASP A 129 29.33 0.30 -7.32
CA ASP A 129 28.33 -0.73 -7.00
C ASP A 129 27.03 -0.11 -6.44
N LEU A 130 27.15 0.88 -5.56
CA LEU A 130 26.01 1.64 -5.06
C LEU A 130 25.27 2.40 -6.17
N GLU A 131 25.99 3.01 -7.10
CA GLU A 131 25.37 3.73 -8.23
C GLU A 131 24.62 2.76 -9.16
N ALA A 132 25.20 1.59 -9.43
CA ALA A 132 24.54 0.51 -10.16
C ALA A 132 23.25 0.06 -9.45
N ALA A 133 23.32 -0.24 -8.15
CA ALA A 133 22.14 -0.63 -7.36
C ALA A 133 21.04 0.46 -7.35
N ARG A 134 21.41 1.73 -7.24
CA ARG A 134 20.45 2.86 -7.32
C ARG A 134 19.83 2.98 -8.71
N LYS A 135 20.59 2.74 -9.78
CA LYS A 135 20.05 2.72 -11.14
C LYS A 135 19.02 1.60 -11.27
N THR A 136 19.35 0.39 -10.83
CA THR A 136 18.42 -0.75 -10.84
C THR A 136 17.17 -0.49 -10.00
N ALA A 137 17.29 0.19 -8.86
CA ALA A 137 16.14 0.60 -8.06
C ALA A 137 15.18 1.51 -8.84
N ARG A 138 15.73 2.48 -9.59
CA ARG A 138 14.94 3.38 -10.46
C ARG A 138 14.31 2.63 -11.62
N ASP A 139 15.09 1.77 -12.29
CA ASP A 139 14.60 0.97 -13.42
C ASP A 139 13.45 0.04 -12.97
N LEU A 140 13.54 -0.54 -11.77
CA LEU A 140 12.47 -1.31 -11.15
C LEU A 140 11.26 -0.42 -10.83
N GLU A 141 11.46 0.73 -10.18
CA GLU A 141 10.35 1.63 -9.85
C GLU A 141 9.61 2.11 -11.11
N ASP A 142 10.34 2.49 -12.16
CA ASP A 142 9.77 2.90 -13.44
C ASP A 142 8.99 1.75 -14.09
N HIS A 143 9.53 0.52 -14.05
CA HIS A 143 8.82 -0.67 -14.52
C HIS A 143 7.50 -0.89 -13.77
N LEU A 144 7.51 -0.81 -12.43
CA LEU A 144 6.30 -0.97 -11.63
C LEU A 144 5.28 0.15 -11.91
N ARG A 145 5.72 1.40 -12.05
CA ARG A 145 4.86 2.54 -12.40
C ARG A 145 4.23 2.37 -13.79
N ASN A 146 5.01 1.90 -14.76
CA ASN A 146 4.52 1.64 -16.11
C ASN A 146 3.42 0.58 -16.11
N ILE A 147 3.60 -0.51 -15.37
CA ILE A 147 2.59 -1.57 -15.24
C ILE A 147 1.32 -1.07 -14.54
N LEU A 148 1.43 -0.11 -13.63
CA LEU A 148 0.29 0.51 -12.95
C LEU A 148 -0.36 1.64 -13.75
N SER A 149 0.18 2.04 -14.90
CA SER A 149 -0.38 3.13 -15.71
C SER A 149 -1.69 2.74 -16.41
N SER A 150 -1.88 1.45 -16.69
CA SER A 150 -3.05 0.94 -17.42
C SER A 150 -3.33 -0.53 -17.10
N PRO A 151 -4.60 -0.96 -17.03
CA PRO A 151 -4.96 -2.39 -16.87
C PRO A 151 -4.54 -3.30 -18.03
N LEU A 152 -4.09 -2.72 -19.14
CA LEU A 152 -3.58 -3.46 -20.31
C LEU A 152 -2.09 -3.78 -20.18
N GLU A 153 -1.36 -3.02 -19.36
CA GLU A 153 0.05 -3.27 -19.11
C GLU A 153 0.21 -4.47 -18.17
N SER A 154 1.26 -5.24 -18.42
CA SER A 154 1.61 -6.41 -17.64
C SER A 154 3.11 -6.58 -17.62
N GLY A 155 3.64 -6.98 -16.46
CA GLY A 155 5.00 -7.51 -16.36
C GLY A 155 4.98 -9.02 -16.26
N GLU A 156 6.14 -9.60 -15.98
CA GLU A 156 6.31 -11.04 -15.85
C GLU A 156 6.83 -11.36 -14.44
N ASP A 157 6.43 -12.51 -13.90
CA ASP A 157 7.06 -13.09 -12.73
C ASP A 157 8.26 -13.97 -13.09
N MET A 158 8.89 -14.55 -12.07
CA MET A 158 10.03 -15.45 -12.24
C MET A 158 9.72 -16.69 -13.10
N ASP A 159 8.45 -17.05 -13.26
CA ASP A 159 7.98 -18.18 -14.06
C ASP A 159 7.56 -17.77 -15.48
N GLY A 160 7.60 -16.47 -15.81
CA GLY A 160 7.18 -15.92 -17.10
C GLY A 160 5.67 -15.73 -17.22
N ASN A 161 4.92 -15.85 -16.12
CA ASN A 161 3.50 -15.58 -16.12
C ASN A 161 3.27 -14.06 -16.18
N LYS A 162 2.34 -13.65 -17.04
CA LYS A 162 1.94 -12.24 -17.14
C LYS A 162 1.15 -11.82 -15.91
N ILE A 163 1.63 -10.78 -15.23
CA ILE A 163 1.01 -10.17 -14.06
C ILE A 163 0.55 -8.76 -14.41
N SER A 164 -0.72 -8.45 -14.13
CA SER A 164 -1.29 -7.10 -14.27
C SER A 164 -2.00 -6.72 -12.97
N PRO A 165 -1.33 -6.00 -12.06
CA PRO A 165 -1.87 -5.66 -10.74
C PRO A 165 -3.20 -4.91 -10.82
N LEU A 166 -3.34 -3.97 -11.76
CA LEU A 166 -4.58 -3.22 -11.95
C LEU A 166 -5.74 -4.11 -12.42
N LYS A 167 -5.47 -5.09 -13.29
CA LYS A 167 -6.48 -6.06 -13.74
C LYS A 167 -6.93 -6.95 -12.59
N SER A 168 -5.99 -7.43 -11.77
CA SER A 168 -6.29 -8.22 -10.57
C SER A 168 -7.10 -7.41 -9.55
N ALA A 169 -6.71 -6.17 -9.29
CA ALA A 169 -7.46 -5.25 -8.44
C ALA A 169 -8.88 -5.02 -8.97
N ALA A 170 -9.05 -4.75 -10.27
CA ALA A 170 -10.37 -4.55 -10.87
C ALA A 170 -11.27 -5.78 -10.72
N ALA A 171 -10.71 -6.98 -10.91
CA ALA A 171 -11.45 -8.24 -10.75
C ALA A 171 -11.92 -8.46 -9.30
N ILE A 172 -11.03 -8.23 -8.32
CA ILE A 172 -11.36 -8.36 -6.89
C ILE A 172 -12.33 -7.27 -6.44
N LEU A 173 -12.16 -6.03 -6.90
CA LEU A 173 -13.06 -4.93 -6.61
C LEU A 173 -14.46 -5.25 -7.13
N LYS A 174 -14.59 -5.62 -8.41
CA LYS A 174 -15.89 -5.98 -9.02
C LYS A 174 -16.57 -7.16 -8.32
N LYS A 175 -15.80 -8.14 -7.83
CA LYS A 175 -16.34 -9.30 -7.11
C LYS A 175 -16.93 -8.92 -5.73
N ASN A 176 -16.35 -7.91 -5.07
CA ASN A 176 -16.74 -7.52 -3.71
C ASN A 176 -17.60 -6.25 -3.65
N LEU A 177 -17.79 -5.57 -4.77
CA LEU A 177 -18.61 -4.36 -4.86
C LEU A 177 -20.11 -4.69 -4.81
N ASP A 178 -20.89 -3.78 -4.24
CA ASP A 178 -22.35 -3.84 -4.28
C ASP A 178 -22.84 -3.73 -5.74
N VAL A 179 -23.84 -4.53 -6.12
CA VAL A 179 -24.44 -4.56 -7.47
C VAL A 179 -25.00 -3.19 -7.89
N SER A 180 -25.35 -2.35 -6.91
CA SER A 180 -25.82 -0.99 -7.15
C SER A 180 -24.72 0.00 -7.58
N LEU A 181 -23.45 -0.36 -7.43
CA LEU A 181 -22.30 0.48 -7.77
C LEU A 181 -21.57 -0.03 -9.03
N SER A 182 -21.15 0.90 -9.89
CA SER A 182 -20.28 0.64 -11.04
C SER A 182 -18.95 1.37 -10.89
N ILE A 183 -17.87 0.74 -11.37
CA ILE A 183 -16.52 1.34 -11.40
C ILE A 183 -16.45 2.24 -12.64
N GLU A 184 -16.33 3.56 -12.44
CA GLU A 184 -16.12 4.53 -13.52
C GLU A 184 -14.62 4.65 -13.86
N ASP A 185 -13.79 4.69 -12.83
CA ASP A 185 -12.34 4.81 -12.97
C ASP A 185 -11.62 4.05 -11.86
N LEU A 186 -10.49 3.43 -12.21
CA LEU A 186 -9.60 2.73 -11.29
C LEU A 186 -8.17 3.08 -11.66
N SER A 187 -7.48 3.76 -10.76
CA SER A 187 -6.08 4.15 -10.92
C SER A 187 -5.25 3.70 -9.73
N ALA A 188 -3.97 3.50 -9.96
CA ALA A 188 -3.00 3.15 -8.94
C ALA A 188 -1.80 4.11 -9.01
N ASP A 189 -1.20 4.37 -7.86
CA ASP A 189 0.06 5.10 -7.77
C ASP A 189 1.00 4.46 -6.74
N LEU A 190 2.30 4.62 -6.97
CA LEU A 190 3.35 4.14 -6.08
C LEU A 190 3.92 5.30 -5.27
N GLY A 191 4.22 5.00 -4.01
CA GLY A 191 4.80 5.96 -3.08
C GLY A 191 5.52 5.27 -1.93
N TYR A 192 5.74 6.04 -0.87
CA TYR A 192 6.37 5.58 0.37
C TYR A 192 5.54 6.02 1.59
N LEU A 193 5.91 5.56 2.78
CA LEU A 193 5.29 6.03 4.03
C LEU A 193 6.13 7.13 4.69
N SER A 194 5.47 8.19 5.15
CA SER A 194 6.07 9.26 5.98
C SER A 194 6.66 8.76 7.31
N ARG A 195 6.31 7.53 7.72
CA ARG A 195 6.85 6.87 8.90
C ARG A 195 7.67 5.64 8.50
N PRO A 196 8.66 5.26 9.32
CA PRO A 196 9.40 4.02 9.11
C PRO A 196 8.45 2.82 9.00
N SER A 197 8.76 1.93 8.06
CA SER A 197 8.08 0.63 7.94
C SER A 197 9.07 -0.52 8.03
N THR A 198 8.57 -1.74 7.93
CA THR A 198 9.36 -2.98 7.96
C THR A 198 10.11 -3.21 6.65
N THR A 199 11.24 -3.91 6.76
CA THR A 199 11.98 -4.54 5.66
C THR A 199 12.38 -5.95 6.09
N ASN A 200 12.92 -6.75 5.17
CA ASN A 200 13.55 -8.03 5.45
C ASN A 200 15.10 -7.95 5.42
N SER A 201 15.69 -6.76 5.25
CA SER A 201 17.15 -6.62 5.12
C SER A 201 17.83 -6.55 6.48
N PRO A 202 18.63 -7.56 6.85
CA PRO A 202 19.21 -7.64 8.19
C PRO A 202 20.24 -6.53 8.40
N ILE A 203 20.25 -6.01 9.63
CA ILE A 203 21.37 -5.19 10.12
C ILE A 203 22.55 -6.13 10.39
N PRO A 204 23.81 -5.70 10.17
CA PRO A 204 24.98 -6.48 10.55
C PRO A 204 24.89 -7.03 11.99
N ALA A 205 25.33 -8.28 12.18
CA ALA A 205 25.27 -8.95 13.47
C ALA A 205 25.96 -8.15 14.59
N ASP A 206 27.09 -7.51 14.25
CA ASP A 206 27.69 -6.50 15.09
C ASP A 206 27.05 -5.13 14.82
N LYS A 207 26.10 -4.77 15.68
CA LYS A 207 25.34 -3.52 15.60
C LYS A 207 26.21 -2.27 15.70
N SER A 208 27.39 -2.36 16.33
CA SER A 208 28.31 -1.23 16.42
C SER A 208 28.89 -0.83 15.06
N LEU A 209 28.91 -1.76 14.11
CA LEU A 209 29.40 -1.55 12.75
C LEU A 209 28.32 -1.05 11.78
N ALA A 210 27.04 -1.11 12.14
CA ALA A 210 25.94 -0.77 11.24
C ALA A 210 25.83 0.74 10.93
N GLU A 211 26.45 1.59 11.76
CA GLU A 211 26.41 3.06 11.68
C GLU A 211 24.98 3.59 11.48
N ILE A 212 24.05 3.11 12.31
CA ILE A 212 22.64 3.53 12.31
C ILE A 212 22.33 4.40 13.53
N ASP A 213 21.24 5.17 13.44
CA ASP A 213 20.73 5.94 14.58
C ASP A 213 20.39 4.99 15.76
N LYS A 214 20.70 5.43 16.99
CA LYS A 214 20.39 4.74 18.25
C LYS A 214 18.93 4.33 18.37
N ASN A 215 18.03 5.08 17.74
CA ASN A 215 16.61 4.74 17.68
C ASN A 215 16.31 3.40 16.96
N TYR A 216 17.23 2.92 16.11
CA TYR A 216 17.10 1.69 15.33
C TYR A 216 18.11 0.61 15.72
N GLU A 217 19.03 0.87 16.65
CA GLU A 217 20.04 -0.11 17.10
C GLU A 217 19.41 -1.41 17.61
N ASN A 218 18.21 -1.36 18.19
CA ASN A 218 17.53 -2.56 18.70
C ASN A 218 16.84 -3.39 17.61
N ASN A 219 16.72 -2.87 16.39
CA ASN A 219 16.08 -3.58 15.30
C ASN A 219 16.93 -4.76 14.82
N LEU A 220 16.27 -5.75 14.22
CA LEU A 220 16.91 -6.85 13.49
C LEU A 220 17.16 -6.48 12.02
N TYR A 221 16.31 -5.61 11.47
CA TYR A 221 16.31 -5.21 10.07
C TYR A 221 16.40 -3.69 9.93
N TYR A 222 16.92 -3.23 8.79
CA TYR A 222 16.96 -1.80 8.48
C TYR A 222 15.54 -1.23 8.37
N PRO A 223 15.27 -0.02 8.88
CA PRO A 223 13.96 0.62 8.69
C PRO A 223 13.74 1.05 7.22
N ALA A 224 12.53 0.84 6.71
CA ALA A 224 12.14 1.32 5.39
C ALA A 224 11.94 2.85 5.37
N PHE A 225 12.19 3.48 4.23
CA PHE A 225 11.91 4.91 3.94
C PHE A 225 12.67 5.93 4.81
N VAL A 226 13.58 5.48 5.67
CA VAL A 226 14.45 6.32 6.49
C VAL A 226 15.82 6.43 5.83
N ASN A 227 16.38 7.65 5.79
CA ASN A 227 17.75 7.81 5.33
C ASN A 227 18.72 7.26 6.39
N LEU A 228 19.55 6.32 5.97
CA LEU A 228 20.62 5.74 6.77
C LEU A 228 21.95 6.17 6.16
N PRO A 229 22.46 7.38 6.46
CA PRO A 229 23.67 7.87 5.80
C PRO A 229 24.89 7.00 6.16
N LEU A 230 25.79 6.81 5.20
CA LEU A 230 27.07 6.13 5.40
C LEU A 230 28.10 6.68 4.42
N ALA A 231 29.28 7.06 4.93
CA ALA A 231 30.39 7.58 4.13
C ALA A 231 30.01 8.73 3.14
N GLY A 232 29.04 9.57 3.54
CA GLY A 232 28.53 10.69 2.74
C GLY A 232 27.42 10.32 1.76
N GLU A 233 27.01 9.04 1.69
CA GLU A 233 25.96 8.54 0.83
C GLU A 233 24.65 8.30 1.59
N SER A 234 23.51 8.62 0.97
CA SER A 234 22.18 8.32 1.52
C SER A 234 21.73 6.91 1.15
N PHE A 235 21.11 6.20 2.09
CA PHE A 235 20.53 4.88 1.87
C PHE A 235 19.07 4.86 2.28
N TYR A 236 18.21 4.36 1.41
CA TYR A 236 16.79 4.18 1.65
C TYR A 236 16.40 2.76 1.24
N PHE A 237 15.65 2.07 2.10
CA PHE A 237 15.11 0.75 1.80
C PHE A 237 13.61 0.83 1.49
N ALA A 238 13.15 -0.04 0.60
CA ALA A 238 11.75 -0.23 0.26
C ALA A 238 10.99 -0.91 1.40
N GLY A 239 9.75 -0.46 1.67
CA GLY A 239 8.89 -1.07 2.69
C GLY A 239 8.28 -2.38 2.19
N LEU A 240 8.50 -3.47 2.93
CA LEU A 240 8.00 -4.82 2.64
C LEU A 240 7.57 -5.47 3.96
N GLY A 241 6.42 -6.16 3.95
CA GLY A 241 5.91 -6.91 5.09
C GLY A 241 6.07 -8.42 4.93
N GLU A 242 5.93 -9.20 6.00
CA GLU A 242 5.88 -10.68 5.91
C GLU A 242 4.70 -11.16 5.04
N GLN A 243 3.64 -10.34 4.98
CA GLN A 243 2.47 -10.54 4.14
C GLN A 243 1.98 -9.19 3.61
N SER A 244 1.18 -9.24 2.54
CA SER A 244 0.60 -8.02 1.99
C SER A 244 -0.36 -7.46 3.03
N SER A 245 -0.20 -6.18 3.36
CA SER A 245 -0.94 -5.57 4.47
C SER A 245 -1.41 -4.17 4.13
N LEU A 246 -2.54 -3.77 4.73
CA LEU A 246 -3.08 -2.43 4.57
C LEU A 246 -2.25 -1.45 5.38
N VAL A 247 -2.00 -0.28 4.81
CA VAL A 247 -1.29 0.81 5.47
C VAL A 247 -2.17 2.05 5.49
N ASP A 248 -1.95 2.91 6.49
CA ASP A 248 -2.73 4.14 6.64
C ASP A 248 -2.48 5.08 5.46
N GLU A 249 -3.56 5.43 4.76
CA GLU A 249 -3.52 6.36 3.63
C GLU A 249 -2.97 7.73 4.04
N ASN A 250 -3.21 8.18 5.27
CA ASN A 250 -2.73 9.48 5.74
C ASN A 250 -1.19 9.53 5.85
N LEU A 251 -0.53 8.37 5.90
CA LEU A 251 0.91 8.27 5.93
C LEU A 251 1.53 8.18 4.53
N PHE A 252 0.73 7.94 3.49
CA PHE A 252 1.21 7.80 2.12
C PHE A 252 1.79 9.11 1.58
N CYS A 253 2.99 9.02 1.01
CA CYS A 253 3.70 10.11 0.37
C CYS A 253 4.00 9.73 -1.08
N HIS A 254 3.86 10.70 -1.99
CA HIS A 254 4.30 10.55 -3.37
C HIS A 254 5.82 10.45 -3.46
N GLY A 255 6.31 9.76 -4.51
CA GLY A 255 7.75 9.66 -4.77
C GLY A 255 8.43 11.02 -4.83
N ASP A 256 9.58 11.11 -4.17
CA ASP A 256 10.42 12.31 -4.09
C ASP A 256 11.72 12.19 -4.91
N GLY A 257 11.92 11.05 -5.59
CA GLY A 257 13.12 10.75 -6.36
C GLY A 257 14.31 10.26 -5.53
N GLU A 258 14.18 10.18 -4.20
CA GLU A 258 15.21 9.63 -3.31
C GLU A 258 14.81 8.28 -2.74
N ARG A 259 13.59 8.18 -2.19
CA ARG A 259 13.07 6.97 -1.56
C ARG A 259 12.50 6.03 -2.61
N ILE A 260 12.75 4.73 -2.43
CA ILE A 260 12.13 3.70 -3.28
C ILE A 260 10.63 3.66 -3.00
N CYS A 261 9.83 3.84 -4.05
CA CYS A 261 8.38 3.78 -3.95
C CYS A 261 7.88 2.34 -4.05
N SER A 262 7.62 1.70 -2.90
CA SER A 262 7.04 0.34 -2.86
C SER A 262 5.59 0.28 -2.38
N ILE A 263 5.05 1.35 -1.82
CA ILE A 263 3.67 1.36 -1.31
C ILE A 263 2.71 1.62 -2.45
N LEU A 264 1.74 0.73 -2.62
CA LEU A 264 0.67 0.90 -3.58
C LEU A 264 -0.47 1.70 -2.97
N ARG A 265 -0.94 2.74 -3.65
CA ARG A 265 -2.22 3.38 -3.39
C ARG A 265 -3.16 3.13 -4.56
N LEU A 266 -4.32 2.58 -4.27
CA LEU A 266 -5.38 2.32 -5.23
C LEU A 266 -6.51 3.34 -5.02
N LYS A 267 -6.98 3.94 -6.11
CA LYS A 267 -8.06 4.93 -6.11
C LYS A 267 -9.17 4.46 -7.05
N ALA A 268 -10.40 4.44 -6.56
CA ALA A 268 -11.56 4.08 -7.35
C ALA A 268 -12.60 5.21 -7.34
N ARG A 269 -13.14 5.53 -8.51
CA ARG A 269 -14.32 6.38 -8.66
C ARG A 269 -15.51 5.48 -8.96
N LEU A 270 -16.49 5.51 -8.08
CA LEU A 270 -17.64 4.62 -8.10
C LEU A 270 -18.91 5.43 -8.30
N LYS A 271 -19.80 4.95 -9.16
CA LYS A 271 -21.09 5.58 -9.44
C LYS A 271 -22.22 4.68 -8.98
N GLU A 272 -23.17 5.24 -8.25
CA GLU A 272 -24.38 4.53 -7.84
C GLU A 272 -25.42 4.58 -8.98
N THR A 273 -26.00 3.43 -9.27
CA THR A 273 -26.99 3.28 -10.35
C THR A 273 -28.17 4.23 -10.11
N GLY A 274 -28.45 5.10 -11.09
CA GLY A 274 -29.53 6.08 -11.00
C GLY A 274 -29.20 7.35 -10.21
N LYS A 275 -27.94 7.54 -9.77
CA LYS A 275 -27.45 8.80 -9.21
C LYS A 275 -26.29 9.35 -10.04
N GLU A 276 -26.17 10.68 -10.05
CA GLU A 276 -25.02 11.36 -10.67
C GLU A 276 -23.83 11.52 -9.72
N GLU A 277 -24.03 11.23 -8.42
CA GLU A 277 -22.99 11.35 -7.41
C GLU A 277 -21.91 10.28 -7.59
N ILE A 278 -20.65 10.72 -7.69
CA ILE A 278 -19.48 9.86 -7.79
C ILE A 278 -18.82 9.80 -6.42
N GLN A 279 -18.68 8.60 -5.89
CA GLN A 279 -17.95 8.33 -4.66
C GLN A 279 -16.50 8.02 -4.99
N GLU A 280 -15.56 8.72 -4.34
CA GLU A 280 -14.14 8.41 -4.43
C GLU A 280 -13.73 7.61 -3.19
N ALA A 281 -13.07 6.48 -3.41
CA ALA A 281 -12.53 5.64 -2.36
C ALA A 281 -11.05 5.38 -2.64
N ARG A 282 -10.27 5.26 -1.56
CA ARG A 282 -8.82 5.05 -1.62
C ARG A 282 -8.40 4.01 -0.59
N ALA A 283 -7.39 3.23 -0.94
CA ALA A 283 -6.78 2.25 -0.04
C ALA A 283 -5.28 2.15 -0.36
N CYS A 284 -4.45 1.99 0.67
CA CYS A 284 -3.03 1.78 0.51
C CYS A 284 -2.64 0.39 1.03
N ALA A 285 -1.73 -0.27 0.31
CA ALA A 285 -1.23 -1.58 0.66
C ALA A 285 0.30 -1.64 0.49
N GLN A 286 0.94 -2.34 1.42
CA GLN A 286 2.36 -2.67 1.38
C GLN A 286 2.53 -4.06 0.78
N PRO A 287 3.44 -4.25 -0.21
CA PRO A 287 3.82 -5.56 -0.73
C PRO A 287 4.51 -6.43 0.32
N PHE A 288 4.68 -7.70 0.00
CA PHE A 288 5.25 -8.67 0.92
C PHE A 288 6.55 -9.28 0.42
N TYR A 289 7.37 -9.77 1.34
CA TYR A 289 8.52 -10.63 1.06
C TYR A 289 8.21 -12.07 1.43
N GLN A 290 8.79 -13.03 0.70
CA GLN A 290 8.73 -14.43 1.08
C GLN A 290 9.69 -14.68 2.24
N VAL A 291 9.18 -15.33 3.28
CA VAL A 291 10.00 -15.88 4.37
C VAL A 291 10.33 -17.31 3.96
N ASP A 292 11.61 -17.60 3.80
CA ASP A 292 12.12 -18.97 3.59
C ASP A 292 11.84 -19.89 4.79
#